data_AF-E6MLJ5-F1
#
_entry.id   AF-E6MLJ5-F1
#
_cell.length_a   1.000
_cell.length_b   1.000
_cell.length_c   1.000
_cell.angle_alpha   90.00
_cell.angle_beta   90.00
_cell.angle_gamma   90.00
#
_symmetry.space_group_name_H-M   'P 1'
#
loop_
_entity.id
_entity.type
_entity.pdbx_description
1 polymer ?
#
loop_
_entity_poly.entity_id
_entity_poly.type
_entity_poly.pdbx_seq_one_letter_code
_entity_poly.pdbx_strand_id
1 'polypeptide(L)'
;MKSKQLQRHLGVFIIILVVAQLMIILLSWLLSAALPDLSVRSLLSSEGIRWFFGQFSSNIATPLTAWLIVAVIAYGCLSSCGILELKHPLDFRQRVAIRFVVFEIVVFVAIILLLTLMPHAVLLSIDGDICSGSLANSIIPYLSLVVCMTSITYAYLSGRCNTKAELFDMLCQGNLQLSPLFIIYVLLTQLVYSVLYVLSAS
;
A
#
# COMPACT_ATOMS: atom_id res chain seq x y z
N MET A 1 -17.42 -18.99 -7.49
CA MET A 1 -16.55 -20.09 -6.99
C MET A 1 -15.11 -19.66 -6.72
N LYS A 2 -14.42 -18.96 -7.64
CA LYS A 2 -13.03 -18.48 -7.44
C LYS A 2 -12.83 -17.56 -6.21
N SER A 3 -13.78 -16.67 -5.90
CA SER A 3 -13.67 -15.75 -4.75
C SER A 3 -13.65 -16.46 -3.39
N LYS A 4 -14.46 -17.51 -3.21
CA LYS A 4 -14.49 -18.30 -1.96
C LYS A 4 -13.20 -19.10 -1.75
N GLN A 5 -12.59 -19.60 -2.83
CA GLN A 5 -11.30 -20.29 -2.75
C GLN A 5 -10.18 -19.33 -2.37
N LEU A 6 -10.15 -18.13 -2.98
CA LEU A 6 -9.18 -17.09 -2.62
C LEU A 6 -9.33 -16.68 -1.14
N GLN A 7 -10.54 -16.44 -0.65
CA GLN A 7 -10.80 -16.13 0.75
C GLN A 7 -10.31 -17.24 1.69
N ARG A 8 -10.50 -18.51 1.32
CA ARG A 8 -9.98 -19.64 2.09
C ARG A 8 -8.45 -19.65 2.13
N HIS A 9 -7.77 -19.42 1.00
CA HIS A 9 -6.31 -19.34 0.96
C HIS A 9 -5.77 -18.17 1.80
N LEU A 10 -6.40 -16.99 1.69
CA LEU A 10 -6.04 -15.82 2.50
C LEU A 10 -6.26 -16.09 4.00
N GLY A 11 -7.37 -16.74 4.37
CA GLY A 11 -7.63 -17.13 5.76
C GLY A 11 -6.60 -18.11 6.31
N VAL A 12 -6.23 -19.14 5.54
CA VAL A 12 -5.16 -20.07 5.92
C VAL A 12 -3.82 -19.35 6.07
N PHE A 13 -3.49 -18.44 5.16
CA PHE A 13 -2.26 -17.66 5.24
C PHE A 13 -2.22 -16.77 6.48
N ILE A 14 -3.32 -16.10 6.83
CA ILE A 14 -3.45 -15.32 8.07
C ILE A 14 -3.22 -16.20 9.30
N ILE A 15 -3.81 -17.39 9.35
CA ILE A 15 -3.61 -18.34 10.46
C ILE A 15 -2.12 -18.73 10.56
N ILE A 16 -1.47 -19.02 9.43
CA ILE A 16 -0.04 -19.35 9.40
C ILE A 16 0.80 -18.20 9.98
N LEU A 17 0.51 -16.95 9.61
CA LEU A 17 1.23 -15.79 10.14
C LEU A 17 1.04 -15.65 11.66
N VAL A 18 -0.18 -15.84 12.17
CA VAL A 18 -0.46 -15.79 13.62
C VAL A 18 0.26 -16.92 14.35
N VAL A 19 0.22 -18.15 13.83
CA VAL A 19 0.94 -19.29 14.42
C VAL A 19 2.44 -19.05 14.38
N ALA A 20 2.99 -18.55 13.27
CA ALA A 20 4.41 -18.21 13.17
C ALA A 20 4.82 -17.14 14.19
N GLN A 21 3.98 -16.12 14.43
CA GLN A 21 4.22 -15.10 15.44
C GLN A 21 4.29 -15.71 16.85
N LEU A 22 3.34 -16.59 17.19
CA LEU A 22 3.33 -17.29 18.47
C LEU A 22 4.56 -18.20 18.63
N MET A 23 4.92 -18.92 17.56
CA MET A 23 6.10 -19.78 17.53
C MET A 23 7.39 -18.99 17.77
N ILE A 24 7.57 -17.83 17.14
CA ILE A 24 8.75 -16.97 17.35
C ILE A 24 8.80 -16.43 18.78
N ILE A 25 7.67 -16.03 19.37
CA ILE A 25 7.60 -15.60 20.77
C ILE A 25 8.06 -16.72 21.69
N LEU A 26 7.53 -17.94 21.54
CA LEU A 26 7.87 -19.08 22.39
C LEU A 26 9.30 -19.58 22.15
N LEU A 27 9.72 -19.67 20.89
CA LEU A 27 11.03 -20.19 20.52
C LEU A 27 12.15 -19.23 20.93
N SER A 28 11.95 -17.91 20.81
CA SER A 28 12.93 -16.91 21.27
C SER A 28 13.17 -17.01 22.78
N TRP A 29 12.12 -17.29 23.56
CA TRP A 29 12.24 -17.55 24.99
C TRP A 29 12.96 -18.87 25.28
N LEU A 30 12.57 -19.96 24.62
CA LEU A 30 13.17 -21.28 24.83
C LEU A 30 14.66 -21.30 24.46
N LEU A 31 15.03 -20.70 23.33
CA LEU A 31 16.41 -20.62 22.87
C LEU A 31 17.27 -19.77 23.82
N SER A 32 16.76 -18.62 24.25
CA SER A 32 17.45 -17.76 25.21
C SER A 32 17.64 -18.44 26.58
N ALA A 33 16.74 -19.33 26.97
CA ALA A 33 16.85 -20.10 28.22
C ALA A 33 17.75 -21.34 28.10
N ALA A 34 17.72 -22.04 26.96
CA ALA A 34 18.41 -23.32 26.77
C ALA A 34 19.86 -23.18 26.30
N LEU A 35 20.18 -22.12 25.54
CA LEU A 35 21.49 -21.91 24.92
C LEU A 35 21.92 -20.45 25.11
N PRO A 36 22.51 -20.09 26.27
CA PRO A 36 22.95 -18.72 26.55
C PRO A 36 24.11 -18.25 25.68
N ASP A 37 24.85 -19.17 25.03
CA ASP A 37 25.95 -18.85 24.12
C ASP A 37 25.47 -18.30 22.76
N LEU A 38 24.21 -18.54 22.41
CA LEU A 38 23.57 -17.93 21.25
C LEU A 38 23.13 -16.51 21.64
N SER A 39 23.63 -15.51 20.91
CA SER A 39 23.25 -14.11 21.09
C SER A 39 21.83 -13.86 20.55
N VAL A 40 20.83 -14.41 21.24
CA VAL A 40 19.41 -14.36 20.86
C VAL A 40 18.62 -13.67 21.96
N ARG A 41 17.82 -12.65 21.60
CA ARG A 41 16.96 -11.95 22.56
C ARG A 41 15.61 -12.66 22.70
N SER A 42 15.18 -12.86 23.94
CA SER A 42 13.83 -13.36 24.23
C SER A 42 12.80 -12.24 24.11
N LEU A 43 11.75 -12.45 23.29
CA LEU A 43 10.60 -11.55 23.21
C LEU A 43 9.76 -11.55 24.50
N LEU A 44 9.84 -12.61 25.30
CA LEU A 44 9.11 -12.73 26.58
C LEU A 44 9.84 -12.06 27.75
N SER A 45 11.05 -11.53 27.52
CA SER A 45 11.77 -10.74 28.52
C SER A 45 11.07 -9.41 28.79
N SER A 46 11.41 -8.74 29.89
CA SER A 46 10.87 -7.41 30.19
C SER A 46 11.21 -6.37 29.11
N GLU A 47 12.40 -6.46 28.51
CA GLU A 47 12.80 -5.64 27.37
C GLU A 47 12.01 -6.02 26.11
N GLY A 48 11.89 -7.32 25.82
CA GLY A 48 11.18 -7.84 24.65
C GLY A 48 9.71 -7.47 24.64
N ILE A 49 9.02 -7.56 25.79
CA ILE A 49 7.62 -7.15 25.93
C ILE A 49 7.49 -5.64 25.71
N ARG A 50 8.35 -4.82 26.34
CA ARG A 50 8.32 -3.36 26.16
C ARG A 50 8.55 -2.97 24.71
N TRP A 51 9.49 -3.62 24.03
CA TRP A 51 9.74 -3.40 22.62
C TRP A 51 8.56 -3.86 21.75
N PHE A 52 8.00 -5.05 21.99
CA PHE A 52 6.91 -5.62 21.20
C PHE A 52 5.66 -4.74 21.20
N PHE A 53 5.27 -4.24 22.38
CA PHE A 53 4.12 -3.33 22.51
C PHE A 53 4.46 -1.89 22.15
N GLY A 54 5.62 -1.39 22.56
CA GLY A 54 6.03 0.00 22.37
C GLY A 54 6.33 0.34 20.91
N GLN A 55 6.90 -0.60 20.17
CA GLN A 55 7.31 -0.42 18.77
C GLN A 55 6.24 -0.90 17.77
N PHE A 56 5.14 -1.52 18.22
CA PHE A 56 4.07 -2.03 17.33
C PHE A 56 3.55 -0.96 16.36
N SER A 57 3.21 0.22 16.87
CA SER A 57 2.66 1.31 16.06
C SER A 57 3.67 1.83 15.03
N SER A 58 4.91 2.07 15.46
CA SER A 58 5.98 2.57 14.59
C SER A 58 6.43 1.54 13.55
N ASN A 59 6.38 0.25 13.86
CA ASN A 59 6.64 -0.83 12.91
C ASN A 59 5.60 -0.87 11.79
N ILE A 60 4.33 -0.58 12.10
CA ILE A 60 3.26 -0.55 11.10
C ILE A 60 3.21 0.80 10.38
N ALA A 61 3.58 1.90 11.03
CA ALA A 61 3.54 3.26 10.48
C ALA A 61 4.72 3.57 9.53
N THR A 62 4.96 2.70 8.55
CA THR A 62 6.01 2.91 7.53
C THR A 62 5.44 3.59 6.27
N PRO A 63 6.30 4.16 5.39
CA PRO A 63 5.85 4.69 4.10
C PRO A 63 5.07 3.68 3.25
N LEU A 64 5.38 2.38 3.36
CA LEU A 64 4.64 1.32 2.67
C LEU A 64 3.16 1.30 3.04
N THR A 65 2.80 1.61 4.29
CA THR A 65 1.40 1.68 4.73
C THR A 65 0.67 2.80 4.01
N ALA A 66 1.31 3.95 3.87
CA ALA A 66 0.74 5.05 3.09
C ALA A 66 0.58 4.65 1.61
N TRP A 67 1.57 3.99 1.01
CA TRP A 67 1.49 3.50 -0.37
C TRP A 67 0.34 2.52 -0.55
N LEU A 68 0.19 1.58 0.39
CA LEU A 68 -0.87 0.58 0.37
C LEU A 68 -2.25 1.24 0.47
N ILE A 69 -2.46 2.20 1.37
CA ILE A 69 -3.72 2.94 1.51
C ILE A 69 -4.08 3.64 0.20
N VAL A 70 -3.17 4.45 -0.34
CA VAL A 70 -3.46 5.26 -1.55
C VAL A 70 -3.64 4.37 -2.78
N ALA A 71 -2.85 3.29 -2.91
CA ALA A 71 -2.99 2.33 -4.00
C ALA A 71 -4.33 1.58 -3.98
N VAL A 72 -4.80 1.19 -2.79
CA VAL A 72 -6.11 0.53 -2.64
C VAL A 72 -7.25 1.46 -3.05
N ILE A 73 -7.19 2.73 -2.64
CA ILE A 73 -8.18 3.75 -3.06
C ILE A 73 -8.16 3.92 -4.57
N ALA A 74 -6.98 4.08 -5.17
CA ALA A 74 -6.81 4.24 -6.61
C ALA A 74 -7.35 3.04 -7.39
N TYR A 75 -7.09 1.81 -6.92
CA TYR A 75 -7.64 0.59 -7.48
C TYR A 75 -9.18 0.55 -7.39
N GLY A 76 -9.74 0.99 -6.26
CA GLY A 76 -11.18 1.15 -6.08
C GLY A 76 -11.79 2.06 -7.15
N CYS A 77 -11.22 3.25 -7.33
CA CYS A 77 -11.68 4.19 -8.34
C CYS A 77 -11.54 3.61 -9.76
N LEU A 78 -10.41 2.98 -10.09
CA LEU A 78 -10.14 2.44 -11.42
C LEU A 78 -11.06 1.27 -11.79
N SER A 79 -11.34 0.39 -10.82
CA SER A 79 -12.23 -0.75 -11.03
C SER A 79 -13.70 -0.33 -11.17
N SER A 80 -14.09 0.78 -10.54
CA SER A 80 -15.48 1.26 -10.51
C SER A 80 -15.80 2.24 -11.64
N CYS A 81 -14.81 3.02 -12.07
CA CYS A 81 -15.01 4.08 -13.07
C CYS A 81 -15.38 3.53 -14.45
N GLY A 82 -15.06 2.25 -14.73
CA GLY A 82 -15.51 1.60 -15.95
C GLY A 82 -14.66 1.75 -17.19
N ILE A 83 -13.53 2.42 -17.05
CA ILE A 83 -12.57 2.58 -18.15
C ILE A 83 -12.05 1.20 -18.61
N LEU A 84 -12.02 0.21 -17.71
CA LEU A 84 -11.59 -1.16 -18.03
C LEU A 84 -12.64 -1.98 -18.80
N GLU A 85 -13.91 -1.53 -18.83
CA GLU A 85 -15.04 -2.26 -19.41
C GLU A 85 -15.57 -1.62 -20.71
N LEU A 86 -14.76 -0.76 -21.35
CA LEU A 86 -15.10 -0.09 -22.61
C LEU A 86 -15.44 -1.12 -23.69
N LYS A 87 -16.66 -1.04 -24.24
CA LYS A 87 -17.09 -1.83 -25.40
C LYS A 87 -17.19 -0.93 -26.62
N HIS A 88 -16.69 -1.39 -27.75
CA HIS A 88 -16.83 -0.68 -29.03
C HIS A 88 -18.22 -0.93 -29.65
N PRO A 89 -18.85 0.08 -30.29
CA PRO A 89 -18.36 1.45 -30.48
C PRO A 89 -18.54 2.33 -29.22
N LEU A 90 -17.59 3.23 -29.00
CA LEU A 90 -17.61 4.12 -27.83
C LEU A 90 -18.72 5.17 -27.96
N ASP A 91 -19.43 5.42 -26.87
CA ASP A 91 -20.43 6.49 -26.86
C ASP A 91 -19.76 7.88 -26.96
N PHE A 92 -20.49 8.91 -27.41
CA PHE A 92 -19.96 10.27 -27.53
C PHE A 92 -19.41 10.77 -26.19
N ARG A 93 -20.15 10.53 -25.10
CA ARG A 93 -19.74 10.87 -23.73
C ARG A 93 -18.43 10.19 -23.32
N GLN A 94 -18.28 8.91 -23.64
CA GLN A 94 -17.06 8.15 -23.35
C GLN A 94 -15.85 8.67 -24.13
N ARG A 95 -16.03 9.06 -25.40
CA ARG A 95 -14.94 9.65 -26.20
C ARG A 95 -14.48 10.99 -25.65
N VAL A 96 -15.41 11.84 -25.25
CA VAL A 96 -15.09 13.13 -24.60
C VAL A 96 -14.37 12.86 -23.27
N ALA A 97 -14.88 11.96 -22.44
CA ALA A 97 -14.27 11.59 -21.17
C ALA A 97 -12.81 11.11 -21.34
N ILE A 98 -12.54 10.21 -22.30
CA ILE A 98 -11.18 9.72 -22.58
C ILE A 98 -10.25 10.86 -23.01
N ARG A 99 -10.72 11.80 -23.84
CA ARG A 99 -9.90 12.96 -24.24
C ARG A 99 -9.50 13.81 -23.04
N PHE A 100 -10.41 14.04 -22.09
CA PHE A 100 -10.11 14.75 -20.85
C PHE A 100 -9.12 13.99 -19.97
N VAL A 101 -9.30 12.67 -19.82
CA VAL A 101 -8.36 11.81 -19.06
C VAL A 101 -6.96 11.86 -19.67
N VAL A 102 -6.84 11.74 -20.99
CA VAL A 102 -5.55 11.84 -21.69
C VAL A 102 -4.92 13.22 -21.47
N PHE A 103 -5.73 14.29 -21.55
CA PHE A 103 -5.26 15.63 -21.27
C PHE A 103 -4.76 15.79 -19.82
N GLU A 104 -5.51 15.29 -18.83
CA GLU A 104 -5.07 15.29 -17.43
C GLU A 104 -3.73 14.57 -17.27
N ILE A 105 -3.57 13.37 -17.85
CA ILE A 105 -2.32 12.61 -17.79
C ILE A 105 -1.16 13.39 -18.41
N VAL A 106 -1.37 14.04 -19.56
CA VAL A 106 -0.34 14.86 -20.23
C VAL A 106 0.07 16.04 -19.35
N VAL A 107 -0.89 16.73 -18.73
CA VAL A 107 -0.62 17.83 -17.79
C VAL A 107 0.16 17.32 -16.57
N PHE A 108 -0.21 16.17 -16.00
CA PHE A 108 0.54 15.58 -14.89
C PHE A 108 1.97 15.22 -15.26
N VAL A 109 2.19 14.60 -16.42
CA VAL A 109 3.53 14.29 -16.92
C VAL A 109 4.34 15.57 -17.16
N ALA A 110 3.72 16.61 -17.73
CA ALA A 110 4.38 17.89 -17.92
C ALA A 110 4.78 18.55 -16.60
N ILE A 111 3.95 18.46 -15.55
CA ILE A 111 4.27 18.95 -14.20
C ILE A 111 5.47 18.17 -13.62
N ILE A 112 5.47 16.84 -13.70
CA ILE A 112 6.60 16.03 -13.21
C ILE A 112 7.89 16.37 -13.98
N LEU A 113 7.81 16.52 -15.31
CA LEU A 113 8.94 16.91 -16.15
C LEU A 113 9.45 18.30 -15.78
N LEU A 114 8.56 19.26 -15.55
CA LEU A 114 8.95 20.60 -15.12
C LEU A 114 9.67 20.57 -13.76
N LEU A 115 9.15 19.80 -12.81
CA LEU A 115 9.73 19.67 -11.46
C LEU A 115 11.06 18.87 -11.45
N THR A 116 11.31 18.05 -12.46
CA THR A 116 12.54 17.23 -12.57
C THR A 116 13.62 17.86 -13.44
N LEU A 117 13.25 18.61 -14.49
CA LEU A 117 14.19 19.20 -15.46
C LEU A 117 14.55 20.66 -15.18
N MET A 118 13.80 21.38 -14.33
CA MET A 118 14.18 22.75 -13.98
C MET A 118 15.47 22.77 -13.14
N PRO A 119 16.45 23.63 -13.49
CA PRO A 119 17.77 23.69 -12.83
C PRO A 119 17.74 24.30 -11.41
N HIS A 120 16.58 24.69 -10.89
CA HIS A 120 16.35 24.94 -9.46
C HIS A 120 15.56 23.75 -8.91
N ALA A 121 16.26 22.62 -8.77
CA ALA A 121 15.62 21.34 -8.60
C ALA A 121 15.11 21.14 -7.17
N VAL A 122 13.85 21.49 -6.92
CA VAL A 122 13.18 21.35 -5.62
C VAL A 122 13.04 19.88 -5.18
N LEU A 123 13.15 18.91 -6.11
CA LEU A 123 13.05 17.47 -5.85
C LEU A 123 14.35 16.68 -6.06
N LEU A 124 15.45 17.31 -6.50
CA LEU A 124 16.76 16.66 -6.51
C LEU A 124 17.34 16.73 -5.10
N SER A 125 17.83 15.61 -4.56
CA SER A 125 18.69 15.72 -3.39
C SER A 125 19.97 16.46 -3.77
N ILE A 126 20.54 17.11 -2.77
CA ILE A 126 21.78 17.87 -2.82
C ILE A 126 22.97 17.02 -3.35
N ASP A 127 22.82 15.69 -3.41
CA ASP A 127 23.87 14.73 -3.75
C ASP A 127 24.04 14.44 -5.26
N GLY A 128 23.25 15.05 -6.14
CA GLY A 128 23.41 14.87 -7.60
C GLY A 128 23.02 13.49 -8.13
N ASP A 129 22.41 12.66 -7.28
CA ASP A 129 21.86 11.38 -7.69
C ASP A 129 20.41 11.57 -8.16
N ILE A 130 20.11 11.04 -9.35
CA ILE A 130 18.85 11.27 -10.09
C ILE A 130 17.67 10.53 -9.43
N CYS A 131 17.93 9.84 -8.32
CA CYS A 131 17.01 9.02 -7.52
C CYS A 131 17.20 9.29 -6.03
N SER A 132 17.05 10.55 -5.61
CA SER A 132 16.93 10.90 -4.20
C SER A 132 15.80 10.11 -3.54
N GLY A 133 16.01 9.64 -2.31
CA GLY A 133 15.01 8.85 -1.58
C GLY A 133 13.64 9.55 -1.46
N SER A 134 13.56 10.88 -1.60
CA SER A 134 12.31 11.63 -1.55
C SER A 134 11.41 11.40 -2.77
N LEU A 135 11.98 11.40 -3.98
CA LEU A 135 11.22 11.14 -5.21
C LEU A 135 10.80 9.67 -5.28
N ALA A 136 11.73 8.74 -4.97
CA ALA A 136 11.43 7.31 -4.91
C ALA A 136 10.34 6.99 -3.86
N ASN A 137 10.33 7.67 -2.71
CA ASN A 137 9.33 7.44 -1.68
C ASN A 137 7.96 8.04 -1.98
N SER A 138 7.87 9.02 -2.87
CA SER A 138 6.63 9.74 -3.20
C SER A 138 6.02 9.36 -4.54
N ILE A 139 6.76 8.69 -5.43
CA ILE A 139 6.28 8.36 -6.78
C ILE A 139 5.08 7.40 -6.76
N ILE A 140 5.11 6.37 -5.91
CA ILE A 140 4.02 5.38 -5.79
C ILE A 140 2.71 6.02 -5.30
N PRO A 141 2.69 6.76 -4.17
CA PRO A 141 1.45 7.41 -3.72
C PRO A 141 1.00 8.51 -4.67
N TYR A 142 1.93 9.20 -5.34
CA TYR A 142 1.59 10.23 -6.32
C TYR A 142 0.94 9.64 -7.59
N LEU A 143 1.50 8.58 -8.17
CA LEU A 143 0.89 7.87 -9.30
C LEU A 143 -0.50 7.34 -8.94
N SER A 144 -0.65 6.81 -7.72
CA SER A 144 -1.95 6.34 -7.23
C SER A 144 -2.97 7.48 -7.15
N LEU A 145 -2.58 8.68 -6.72
CA LEU A 145 -3.44 9.86 -6.75
C LEU A 145 -3.82 10.28 -8.17
N VAL A 146 -2.89 10.23 -9.13
CA VAL A 146 -3.18 10.53 -10.54
C VAL A 146 -4.21 9.55 -11.11
N VAL A 147 -4.05 8.26 -10.84
CA VAL A 147 -5.02 7.22 -11.23
C VAL A 147 -6.38 7.46 -10.59
N CYS A 148 -6.41 7.86 -9.31
CA CYS A 148 -7.64 8.20 -8.61
C CYS A 148 -8.36 9.39 -9.27
N MET A 149 -7.65 10.50 -9.48
CA MET A 149 -8.20 11.72 -10.10
C MET A 149 -8.75 11.44 -11.51
N THR A 150 -7.95 10.81 -12.36
CA THR A 150 -8.35 10.48 -13.74
C THR A 150 -9.53 9.51 -13.80
N SER A 151 -9.61 8.56 -12.87
CA SER A 151 -10.76 7.65 -12.75
C SER A 151 -12.04 8.39 -12.35
N ILE A 152 -11.95 9.35 -11.42
CA ILE A 152 -13.07 10.19 -11.01
C ILE A 152 -13.53 11.08 -12.17
N THR A 153 -12.61 11.75 -12.86
CA THR A 153 -12.92 12.57 -14.05
C THR A 153 -13.63 11.75 -15.12
N TYR A 154 -13.12 10.55 -15.42
CA TYR A 154 -13.76 9.64 -16.35
C TYR A 154 -15.19 9.26 -15.91
N ALA A 155 -15.37 8.90 -14.64
CA ALA A 155 -16.66 8.47 -14.11
C ALA A 155 -17.71 9.59 -14.18
N TYR A 156 -17.33 10.83 -13.88
CA TYR A 156 -18.22 12.00 -14.01
C TYR A 156 -18.57 12.31 -15.46
N LEU A 157 -17.58 12.39 -16.36
CA LEU A 157 -17.81 12.78 -17.76
C LEU A 157 -18.52 11.69 -18.57
N SER A 158 -18.31 10.42 -18.24
CA SER A 158 -19.04 9.31 -18.85
C SER A 158 -20.46 9.14 -18.29
N GLY A 159 -20.80 9.83 -17.20
CA GLY A 159 -22.09 9.73 -16.52
C GLY A 159 -22.27 8.47 -15.68
N ARG A 160 -21.18 7.75 -15.34
CA ARG A 160 -21.18 6.58 -14.45
C ARG A 160 -21.26 6.97 -12.97
N CYS A 161 -20.82 8.18 -12.63
CA CYS A 161 -20.94 8.75 -11.29
C CYS A 161 -21.57 10.13 -11.39
N ASN A 162 -22.77 10.31 -10.84
CA ASN A 162 -23.52 11.57 -10.86
C ASN A 162 -23.81 12.10 -9.45
N THR A 163 -23.81 11.22 -8.45
CA THR A 163 -24.08 11.59 -7.06
C THR A 163 -22.82 11.61 -6.21
N LYS A 164 -22.83 12.41 -5.13
CA LYS A 164 -21.73 12.41 -4.14
C LYS A 164 -21.61 11.06 -3.42
N ALA A 165 -22.72 10.35 -3.28
CA ALA A 165 -22.76 9.01 -2.70
C ALA A 165 -22.02 8.00 -3.59
N GLU A 166 -22.29 8.00 -4.90
CA GLU A 166 -21.56 7.16 -5.86
C GLU A 166 -20.05 7.46 -5.86
N LEU A 167 -19.66 8.73 -5.74
CA LEU A 167 -18.25 9.11 -5.61
C LEU A 167 -17.60 8.49 -4.36
N PHE A 168 -18.29 8.58 -3.22
CA PHE A 168 -17.82 7.99 -1.97
C PHE A 168 -17.72 6.47 -2.06
N ASP A 169 -18.72 5.81 -2.66
CA ASP A 169 -18.73 4.36 -2.86
C ASP A 169 -17.55 3.91 -3.74
N MET A 170 -17.24 4.65 -4.82
CA MET A 170 -16.08 4.37 -5.66
C MET A 170 -14.74 4.47 -4.90
N LEU A 171 -14.59 5.47 -4.03
CA LEU A 171 -13.39 5.64 -3.20
C LEU A 171 -13.25 4.50 -2.17
N CYS A 172 -14.36 4.00 -1.64
CA CYS A 172 -14.39 2.93 -0.65
C CYS A 172 -14.34 1.51 -1.25
N GLN A 173 -14.70 1.34 -2.52
CA GLN A 173 -14.83 0.02 -3.15
C GLN A 173 -13.52 -0.78 -3.11
N GLY A 174 -12.38 -0.11 -3.28
CA GLY A 174 -11.07 -0.76 -3.19
C GLY A 174 -10.82 -1.36 -1.80
N ASN A 175 -11.18 -0.63 -0.74
CA ASN A 175 -11.02 -1.10 0.64
C ASN A 175 -11.90 -2.31 0.94
N LEU A 176 -13.11 -2.37 0.38
CA LEU A 176 -14.01 -3.53 0.56
C LEU A 176 -13.43 -4.80 -0.09
N GLN A 177 -12.79 -4.67 -1.25
CA GLN A 177 -12.22 -5.81 -1.98
C GLN A 177 -10.84 -6.25 -1.44
N LEU A 178 -10.01 -5.27 -1.07
CA LEU A 178 -8.61 -5.49 -0.69
C LEU A 178 -8.36 -5.43 0.83
N SER A 179 -9.43 -5.36 1.65
CA SER A 179 -9.35 -5.40 3.12
C SER A 179 -8.40 -6.48 3.68
N PRO A 180 -8.37 -7.73 3.15
CA PRO A 180 -7.46 -8.75 3.66
C PRO A 180 -5.97 -8.39 3.55
N LEU A 181 -5.59 -7.52 2.60
CA LEU A 181 -4.19 -7.08 2.44
C LEU A 181 -3.71 -6.25 3.63
N PHE A 182 -4.57 -5.41 4.21
CA PHE A 182 -4.20 -4.64 5.41
C PHE A 182 -3.91 -5.56 6.60
N ILE A 183 -4.73 -6.59 6.78
CA ILE A 183 -4.55 -7.58 7.85
C ILE A 183 -3.24 -8.34 7.66
N ILE A 184 -3.00 -8.83 6.44
CA ILE A 184 -1.77 -9.54 6.09
C ILE A 184 -0.55 -8.64 6.30
N TYR A 185 -0.61 -7.39 5.85
CA TYR A 185 0.47 -6.43 5.99
C TYR A 185 0.84 -6.21 7.47
N VAL A 186 -0.15 -5.97 8.33
CA VAL A 186 0.06 -5.77 9.77
C VAL A 186 0.72 -7.00 10.41
N LEU A 187 0.20 -8.19 10.13
CA LEU A 187 0.73 -9.45 10.70
C LEU A 187 2.14 -9.75 10.19
N LEU A 188 2.38 -9.60 8.89
CA LEU A 188 3.68 -9.85 8.29
C LEU A 188 4.73 -8.87 8.80
N THR A 189 4.38 -7.58 8.90
CA THR A 189 5.28 -6.54 9.40
C THR A 189 5.67 -6.81 10.85
N GLN A 190 4.69 -7.13 11.71
CA GLN A 190 4.97 -7.49 13.09
C GLN A 190 5.84 -8.74 13.20
N LEU A 191 5.62 -9.74 12.34
CA LEU A 191 6.43 -10.96 12.29
C LEU A 191 7.88 -10.67 11.90
N VAL A 192 8.09 -9.90 10.82
CA VAL A 192 9.42 -9.53 10.34
C VAL A 192 10.19 -8.76 11.40
N TYR A 193 9.58 -7.74 12.01
CA TYR A 193 10.25 -6.98 13.07
C TYR A 193 10.51 -7.83 14.31
N SER A 194 9.61 -8.76 14.66
CA SER A 194 9.84 -9.70 15.77
C SER A 194 11.06 -10.59 15.52
N VAL A 195 11.22 -11.11 14.28
CA VAL A 195 12.41 -11.88 13.89
C VAL A 195 13.67 -11.01 13.96
N LEU A 196 13.62 -9.79 13.43
CA LEU A 196 14.75 -8.86 13.46
C LEU A 196 15.18 -8.53 14.89
N TYR A 197 14.23 -8.31 15.80
CA TYR A 197 14.54 -8.05 17.21
C TYR A 197 15.23 -9.25 17.89
N VAL A 198 14.75 -10.46 17.62
CA VAL A 198 15.33 -11.71 18.16
C VAL A 198 16.77 -11.90 17.66
N LEU A 199 17.06 -11.53 16.41
CA LEU A 199 18.37 -11.67 15.77
C LEU A 199 19.32 -10.49 16.02
N SER A 200 18.84 -9.31 16.41
CA SER A 200 19.67 -8.11 16.64
C SER A 200 20.45 -8.12 17.97
N ALA A 201 20.70 -9.29 18.56
CA ALA A 201 21.70 -9.44 19.61
C ALA A 201 23.06 -9.71 18.95
N SER A 202 23.72 -8.63 18.56
CA SER A 202 25.16 -8.58 18.28
C SER A 202 25.70 -7.27 18.83
#